data_AF-A0A833XLX7-F1
#
_entry.id   AF-A0A833XLX7-F1
#
_cell.length_a   1.000
_cell.length_b   1.000
_cell.length_c   1.000
_cell.angle_alpha   90.00
_cell.angle_beta   90.00
_cell.angle_gamma   90.00
#
_symmetry.space_group_name_H-M   'P 1'
#
loop_
_entity.id
_entity.type
_entity.pdbx_description
1 polymer ?
#
loop_
_entity_poly.entity_id
_entity_poly.type
_entity_poly.pdbx_seq_one_letter_code
_entity_poly.pdbx_strand_id
1 'polypeptide(L)'
;MGHYLGGAPLGTQEQNILSDVPGLSLGNNGIGRDVYVVVIVVCKFRTKKSHTVQLKHLLGQLLADWRHALDEEANETKLLLTAAVFHQRVINPDHADQFSYPIQALSDYLDWINVLAMDFYTPSNSHQQTGPVHAWRNPPNKDWCGSAGIDNWINGIGPNPVKIETNKLVLGLPFYGYEWTLAGKHEHEFFAGADPAKATSLEFRTIQEQYINKNGGRLVNDDEYGATYWHQEAIWIGFDDAHSIATQVGEAFTEYNLGGYVAWHLEADDYNWTLSKADFDADEEKGELADTAPPDE
;
A
#
# COMPACT_ATOMS: atom_id res chain seq x y z
N MET A 1 -18.82 47.31 -17.26
CA MET A 1 -19.33 47.27 -15.88
C MET A 1 -19.33 45.79 -15.50
N GLY A 2 -18.26 45.24 -14.89
CA GLY A 2 -17.85 45.40 -13.47
C GLY A 2 -18.66 44.37 -12.64
N HIS A 3 -18.15 43.45 -11.82
CA HIS A 3 -16.91 43.24 -11.05
C HIS A 3 -16.76 41.71 -10.81
N TYR A 4 -15.62 41.02 -10.97
CA TYR A 4 -14.44 40.84 -10.07
C TYR A 4 -14.71 40.53 -8.59
N LEU A 5 -14.40 39.28 -8.17
CA LEU A 5 -13.62 38.82 -6.99
C LEU A 5 -13.20 37.35 -7.30
N GLY A 6 -11.96 36.85 -7.24
CA GLY A 6 -10.66 37.38 -6.79
C GLY A 6 -10.01 36.44 -5.77
N GLY A 7 -8.96 35.71 -6.17
CA GLY A 7 -7.89 35.08 -5.34
C GLY A 7 -8.23 33.73 -4.66
N ALA A 8 -7.36 32.73 -4.55
CA ALA A 8 -5.89 32.69 -4.62
C ALA A 8 -5.39 31.24 -4.96
N PRO A 9 -4.08 31.06 -5.26
CA PRO A 9 -3.51 29.85 -5.87
C PRO A 9 -3.09 28.80 -4.83
N LEU A 10 -3.29 27.51 -5.12
CA LEU A 10 -2.59 26.46 -4.40
C LEU A 10 -1.29 26.17 -5.14
N GLY A 11 -0.21 26.67 -4.55
CA GLY A 11 1.14 26.56 -5.04
C GLY A 11 1.58 25.11 -5.18
N THR A 12 2.16 24.81 -6.33
CA THR A 12 3.11 23.73 -6.51
C THR A 12 4.35 24.05 -5.68
N GLN A 13 4.47 23.45 -4.49
CA GLN A 13 5.79 23.22 -3.91
C GLN A 13 6.24 21.84 -4.40
N GLU A 14 6.99 21.85 -5.50
CA GLU A 14 8.05 20.85 -5.67
C GLU A 14 9.05 21.12 -4.54
N GLN A 15 8.99 20.32 -3.48
CA GLN A 15 10.14 20.17 -2.60
C GLN A 15 10.89 18.92 -3.02
N ASN A 16 12.14 19.13 -3.43
CA ASN A 16 13.17 18.12 -3.43
C ASN A 16 13.22 17.49 -2.03
N ILE A 17 12.68 16.28 -1.91
CA ILE A 17 12.90 15.40 -0.76
C ILE A 17 13.69 14.20 -1.30
N LEU A 18 14.94 14.44 -1.67
CA LEU A 18 15.92 13.41 -2.02
C LEU A 18 17.29 13.85 -1.49
N SER A 19 17.36 14.01 -0.18
CA SER A 19 18.60 13.92 0.58
C SER A 19 18.20 13.62 2.02
N ASP A 20 18.56 12.43 2.49
CA ASP A 20 18.40 11.92 3.85
C ASP A 20 17.06 11.22 4.17
N VAL A 21 16.87 10.04 3.58
CA VAL A 21 16.04 8.97 4.20
C VAL A 21 16.98 7.83 4.61
N PRO A 22 17.35 7.71 5.90
CA PRO A 22 18.00 6.51 6.40
C PRO A 22 16.94 5.46 6.74
N GLY A 23 17.05 4.27 6.14
CA GLY A 23 16.34 3.07 6.58
C GLY A 23 15.26 2.56 5.62
N LEU A 24 15.64 2.02 4.47
CA LEU A 24 14.91 0.89 3.90
C LEU A 24 15.34 -0.34 4.70
N SER A 25 14.49 -0.85 5.60
CA SER A 25 14.62 -2.21 6.11
C SER A 25 14.21 -3.14 4.97
N LEU A 26 15.17 -3.66 4.23
CA LEU A 26 14.94 -4.78 3.31
C LEU A 26 15.12 -6.05 4.15
N GLY A 27 14.03 -6.78 4.37
CA GLY A 27 14.05 -8.12 4.96
C GLY A 27 15.12 -9.00 4.31
N ASN A 28 15.86 -9.72 5.14
CA ASN A 28 17.17 -10.25 4.80
C ASN A 28 17.07 -11.51 3.94
N ASN A 29 16.89 -11.35 2.63
CA ASN A 29 16.99 -12.44 1.64
C ASN A 29 18.05 -12.16 0.55
N GLY A 30 19.23 -11.71 0.96
CA GLY A 30 20.43 -11.75 0.10
C GLY A 30 20.72 -10.52 -0.76
N ILE A 31 20.18 -9.35 -0.41
CA ILE A 31 20.56 -8.08 -1.07
C ILE A 31 21.80 -7.53 -0.35
N GLY A 32 22.95 -7.61 -1.02
CA GLY A 32 24.25 -7.15 -0.52
C GLY A 32 24.27 -5.66 -0.16
N ARG A 33 25.26 -5.25 0.64
CA ARG A 33 25.50 -3.88 1.12
C ARG A 33 25.96 -2.91 0.01
N ASP A 34 25.17 -2.80 -1.06
CA ASP A 34 25.40 -1.84 -2.13
C ASP A 34 24.46 -0.63 -1.93
N VAL A 35 24.99 0.57 -2.13
CA VAL A 35 24.19 1.81 -2.05
C VAL A 35 23.35 1.89 -3.31
N TYR A 36 22.06 1.60 -3.19
CA TYR A 36 21.12 1.70 -4.30
C TYR A 36 20.47 3.08 -4.35
N VAL A 37 20.51 3.73 -5.52
CA VAL A 37 19.59 4.85 -5.80
C VAL A 37 18.28 4.23 -6.27
N VAL A 38 17.20 4.49 -5.52
CA VAL A 38 15.86 4.01 -5.85
C VAL A 38 15.09 5.11 -6.56
N VAL A 39 14.80 4.93 -7.85
CA VAL A 39 13.80 5.75 -8.54
C VAL A 39 12.43 5.14 -8.26
N ILE A 40 11.58 5.83 -7.50
CA ILE A 40 10.19 5.42 -7.25
C ILE A 40 9.29 6.12 -8.25
N VAL A 41 8.66 5.33 -9.11
CA VAL A 41 7.61 5.81 -10.01
C VAL A 41 6.26 5.67 -9.30
N VAL A 42 5.64 6.78 -8.88
CA VAL A 42 4.26 6.77 -8.39
C VAL A 42 3.32 7.04 -9.55
N CYS A 43 2.71 5.98 -10.06
CA CYS A 43 1.79 6.06 -11.19
C CYS A 43 0.37 6.45 -10.75
N LYS A 44 0.11 7.74 -10.49
CA LYS A 44 -1.27 8.26 -10.26
C LYS A 44 -1.83 8.85 -11.55
N PHE A 45 -2.79 8.16 -12.16
CA PHE A 45 -3.38 8.59 -13.43
C PHE A 45 -4.69 9.34 -13.24
N ARG A 46 -4.82 10.51 -13.89
CA ARG A 46 -6.09 11.20 -14.10
C ARG A 46 -6.24 11.47 -15.60
N THR A 47 -6.90 10.58 -16.33
CA THR A 47 -6.98 10.64 -17.79
C THR A 47 -8.27 11.25 -18.30
N LYS A 48 -8.21 11.99 -19.41
CA LYS A 48 -9.38 12.27 -20.27
C LYS A 48 -9.59 11.09 -21.23
N LYS A 49 -10.85 10.86 -21.63
CA LYS A 49 -11.44 9.71 -22.36
C LYS A 49 -10.71 9.09 -23.57
N SER A 50 -9.60 9.62 -24.07
CA SER A 50 -9.00 9.20 -25.36
C SER A 50 -7.54 8.72 -25.30
N HIS A 51 -6.94 8.49 -24.13
CA HIS A 51 -5.48 8.26 -24.03
C HIS A 51 -5.05 7.02 -23.22
N THR A 52 -5.94 6.14 -22.75
CA THR A 52 -5.56 5.02 -21.84
C THR A 52 -4.65 3.97 -22.49
N VAL A 53 -4.92 3.55 -23.73
CA VAL A 53 -4.05 2.62 -24.49
C VAL A 53 -2.70 3.26 -24.78
N GLN A 54 -2.70 4.53 -25.18
CA GLN A 54 -1.48 5.28 -25.43
C GLN A 54 -0.64 5.39 -24.15
N LEU A 55 -1.27 5.62 -23.00
CA LEU A 55 -0.61 5.75 -21.71
C LEU A 55 0.06 4.44 -21.26
N LYS A 56 -0.59 3.29 -21.45
CA LYS A 56 0.02 1.98 -21.18
C LYS A 56 1.31 1.80 -22.00
N HIS A 57 1.25 2.11 -23.29
CA HIS A 57 2.40 1.97 -24.18
C HIS A 57 3.53 2.95 -23.81
N LEU A 58 3.19 4.21 -23.53
CA LEU A 58 4.15 5.22 -23.09
C LEU A 58 4.83 4.85 -21.77
N LEU A 59 4.08 4.30 -20.80
CA LEU A 59 4.67 3.83 -19.55
C LEU A 59 5.64 2.66 -19.81
N GLY A 60 5.28 1.72 -20.67
CA GLY A 60 6.17 0.62 -21.03
C GLY A 60 7.48 1.09 -21.67
N GLN A 61 7.39 2.07 -22.59
CA GLN A 61 8.57 2.67 -23.22
C GLN A 61 9.43 3.44 -22.21
N LEU A 62 8.81 4.22 -21.34
CA LEU A 62 9.52 4.97 -20.30
C LEU A 62 10.33 4.05 -19.38
N LEU A 63 9.75 2.92 -18.97
CA LEU A 63 10.44 1.92 -18.15
C LEU A 63 11.63 1.29 -18.87
N ALA A 64 11.49 1.00 -20.16
CA ALA A 64 12.59 0.49 -20.98
C ALA A 64 13.73 1.51 -21.09
N ASP A 65 13.40 2.78 -21.38
CA ASP A 65 14.37 3.86 -21.53
C ASP A 65 15.10 4.13 -20.20
N TRP A 66 14.40 4.09 -19.06
CA TRP A 66 15.00 4.25 -17.75
C TRP A 66 15.88 3.08 -17.33
N ARG A 67 15.45 1.83 -17.58
CA ARG A 67 16.32 0.68 -17.32
C ARG A 67 17.61 0.78 -18.12
N HIS A 68 17.51 1.13 -19.40
CA HIS A 68 18.68 1.32 -20.26
C HIS A 68 19.61 2.43 -19.74
N ALA A 69 19.07 3.61 -19.41
CA ALA A 69 19.88 4.71 -18.89
C ALA A 69 20.54 4.36 -17.54
N LEU A 70 19.85 3.64 -16.66
CA LEU A 70 20.41 3.17 -15.39
C LEU A 70 21.50 2.12 -15.60
N ASP A 71 21.38 1.24 -16.61
CA ASP A 71 22.41 0.26 -16.96
C ASP A 71 23.66 0.92 -17.57
N GLU A 72 23.50 2.03 -18.29
CA GLU A 72 24.63 2.81 -18.81
C GLU A 72 25.36 3.60 -17.71
N GLU A 73 24.62 4.14 -16.73
CA GLU A 73 25.20 4.88 -15.59
C GLU A 73 25.78 3.94 -14.53
N ALA A 74 25.24 2.72 -14.41
CA ALA A 74 25.72 1.71 -13.47
C ALA A 74 27.17 1.33 -13.83
N ASN A 75 28.12 1.79 -13.02
CA ASN A 75 29.51 1.38 -13.12
C ASN A 75 29.69 0.04 -12.36
N GLU A 76 30.28 0.07 -11.17
CA GLU A 76 30.46 -1.13 -10.34
C GLU A 76 29.24 -1.45 -9.46
N THR A 77 28.28 -0.52 -9.36
CA THR A 77 27.10 -0.64 -8.50
C THR A 77 25.83 -0.63 -9.35
N LYS A 78 25.02 -1.68 -9.19
CA LYS A 78 23.71 -1.77 -9.86
C LYS A 78 22.78 -0.67 -9.33
N LEU A 79 22.14 0.06 -10.23
CA LEU A 79 21.07 1.00 -9.88
C LEU A 79 19.69 0.32 -9.98
N LEU A 80 18.83 0.57 -9.00
CA LEU A 80 17.53 -0.06 -8.90
C LEU A 80 16.43 0.79 -9.52
N LEU A 81 15.53 0.12 -10.23
CA LEU A 81 14.32 0.72 -10.78
C LEU A 81 13.10 0.02 -10.19
N THR A 82 12.26 0.76 -9.47
CA THR A 82 11.07 0.20 -8.83
C THR A 82 9.87 1.11 -9.09
N ALA A 83 8.67 0.58 -8.93
CA ALA A 83 7.45 1.39 -9.06
C ALA A 83 6.46 1.07 -7.95
N ALA A 84 5.71 2.08 -7.53
CA ALA A 84 4.53 1.89 -6.69
C ALA A 84 3.28 1.86 -7.59
N VAL A 85 2.50 0.80 -7.45
CA VAL A 85 1.30 0.54 -8.25
C VAL A 85 0.09 0.31 -7.34
N PHE A 86 -1.12 0.55 -7.86
CA PHE A 86 -2.34 0.27 -7.10
C PHE A 86 -2.57 -1.23 -6.90
N HIS A 87 -3.39 -1.58 -5.91
CA HIS A 87 -3.81 -2.95 -5.60
C HIS A 87 -4.40 -3.73 -6.80
N GLN A 88 -4.91 -3.04 -7.82
CA GLN A 88 -5.40 -3.65 -9.06
C GLN A 88 -4.52 -3.28 -10.25
N ARG A 89 -4.21 -4.27 -11.10
CA ARG A 89 -3.47 -4.01 -12.34
C ARG A 89 -4.31 -3.37 -13.46
N VAL A 90 -5.64 -3.38 -13.31
CA VAL A 90 -6.60 -2.68 -14.18
C VAL A 90 -7.37 -1.70 -13.32
N ILE A 91 -7.21 -0.41 -13.60
CA ILE A 91 -7.88 0.66 -12.88
C ILE A 91 -9.07 1.09 -13.73
N ASN A 92 -10.26 1.00 -13.16
CA ASN A 92 -11.51 1.39 -13.82
C ASN A 92 -12.16 2.55 -13.05
N PRO A 93 -11.73 3.81 -13.31
CA PRO A 93 -12.25 4.95 -12.56
C PRO A 93 -13.76 5.16 -12.67
N ASP A 94 -14.42 4.81 -13.80
CA ASP A 94 -15.83 5.18 -14.04
C ASP A 94 -16.62 4.24 -14.99
N HIS A 95 -16.26 2.94 -15.08
CA HIS A 95 -16.87 1.94 -15.99
C HIS A 95 -16.75 2.21 -17.51
N ALA A 96 -16.22 3.35 -17.93
CA ALA A 96 -16.08 3.74 -19.34
C ALA A 96 -14.65 3.58 -19.89
N ASP A 97 -13.62 3.75 -19.05
CA ASP A 97 -12.21 3.77 -19.47
C ASP A 97 -11.36 2.94 -18.51
N GLN A 98 -10.74 1.87 -19.00
CA GLN A 98 -9.83 1.04 -18.21
C GLN A 98 -8.38 1.42 -18.53
N PHE A 99 -7.62 1.84 -17.51
CA PHE A 99 -6.17 1.82 -17.61
C PHE A 99 -5.67 0.45 -17.18
N SER A 100 -4.78 -0.16 -17.97
CA SER A 100 -4.11 -1.39 -17.61
C SER A 100 -2.61 -1.16 -17.57
N TYR A 101 -1.97 -1.57 -16.50
CA TYR A 101 -0.51 -1.51 -16.41
C TYR A 101 0.15 -2.36 -17.52
N PRO A 102 1.33 -1.95 -18.05
CA PRO A 102 2.09 -2.74 -19.01
C PRO A 102 2.82 -3.88 -18.29
N ILE A 103 2.08 -4.93 -17.93
CA ILE A 103 2.56 -6.06 -17.10
C ILE A 103 3.91 -6.63 -17.56
N GLN A 104 4.06 -6.91 -18.86
CA GLN A 104 5.32 -7.42 -19.39
C GLN A 104 6.48 -6.43 -19.17
N ALA A 105 6.28 -5.14 -19.46
CA ALA A 105 7.33 -4.13 -19.25
C ALA A 105 7.68 -3.93 -17.77
N LEU A 106 6.68 -3.98 -16.87
CA LEU A 106 6.94 -3.97 -15.42
C LEU A 106 7.79 -5.19 -15.03
N SER A 107 7.44 -6.37 -15.55
CA SER A 107 8.17 -7.61 -15.30
C SER A 107 9.54 -7.67 -15.98
N ASP A 108 9.80 -6.93 -17.04
CA ASP A 108 11.10 -6.96 -17.73
C ASP A 108 12.07 -5.94 -17.13
N TYR A 109 11.57 -4.74 -16.77
CA TYR A 109 12.44 -3.59 -16.51
C TYR A 109 12.54 -3.17 -15.04
N LEU A 110 11.57 -3.51 -14.19
CA LEU A 110 11.65 -3.20 -12.77
C LEU A 110 12.40 -4.29 -12.00
N ASP A 111 13.18 -3.91 -11.00
CA ASP A 111 13.77 -4.85 -10.04
C ASP A 111 12.67 -5.50 -9.20
N TRP A 112 11.72 -4.69 -8.71
CA TRP A 112 10.49 -5.16 -8.07
C TRP A 112 9.36 -4.11 -8.17
N ILE A 113 8.16 -4.53 -7.76
CA ILE A 113 6.92 -3.77 -7.85
C ILE A 113 6.34 -3.64 -6.44
N ASN A 114 6.23 -2.41 -5.93
CA ASN A 114 5.59 -2.11 -4.66
C ASN A 114 4.07 -2.02 -4.88
N VAL A 115 3.32 -3.05 -4.48
CA VAL A 115 1.86 -3.11 -4.64
C VAL A 115 1.19 -2.44 -3.44
N LEU A 116 0.56 -1.28 -3.66
CA LEU A 116 -0.17 -0.54 -2.63
C LEU A 116 -1.56 -1.17 -2.41
N ALA A 117 -1.58 -2.25 -1.64
CA ALA A 117 -2.75 -3.01 -1.20
C ALA A 117 -3.48 -2.32 -0.02
N MET A 118 -3.86 -1.05 -0.21
CA MET A 118 -4.36 -0.16 0.84
C MET A 118 -5.51 0.73 0.35
N ASP A 119 -6.12 1.52 1.24
CA ASP A 119 -7.22 2.46 0.95
C ASP A 119 -8.50 1.81 0.38
N PHE A 120 -8.86 0.64 0.91
CA PHE A 120 -10.07 -0.06 0.50
C PHE A 120 -11.32 0.69 0.96
N TYR A 121 -11.42 1.02 2.24
CA TYR A 121 -12.56 1.72 2.81
C TYR A 121 -12.10 3.05 3.39
N THR A 122 -12.24 4.12 2.62
CA THR A 122 -11.77 5.47 3.00
C THR A 122 -12.94 6.43 3.13
N PRO A 123 -12.73 7.60 3.75
CA PRO A 123 -13.67 8.70 3.73
C PRO A 123 -14.17 9.11 2.35
N SER A 124 -13.49 8.72 1.26
CA SER A 124 -13.84 9.10 -0.12
C SER A 124 -14.71 8.09 -0.87
N ASN A 125 -14.82 6.85 -0.37
CA ASN A 125 -15.61 5.79 -1.00
C ASN A 125 -16.57 5.09 -0.02
N SER A 126 -16.43 5.33 1.28
CA SER A 126 -17.29 4.85 2.36
C SER A 126 -17.77 6.03 3.24
N HIS A 127 -18.61 6.89 2.64
CA HIS A 127 -19.06 8.15 3.25
C HIS A 127 -20.16 8.02 4.31
N GLN A 128 -20.84 6.87 4.40
CA GLN A 128 -22.02 6.69 5.26
C GLN A 128 -21.86 5.52 6.25
N GLN A 129 -20.69 4.88 6.24
CA GLN A 129 -20.38 3.77 7.12
C GLN A 129 -18.87 3.64 7.32
N THR A 130 -18.47 3.04 8.44
CA THR A 130 -17.09 2.59 8.69
C THR A 130 -16.75 1.41 7.77
N GLY A 131 -15.48 1.02 7.73
CA GLY A 131 -15.06 -0.18 7.01
C GLY A 131 -13.62 -0.55 7.32
N PRO A 132 -13.20 -1.77 6.97
CA PRO A 132 -11.83 -2.24 7.19
C PRO A 132 -10.87 -1.49 6.25
N VAL A 133 -10.34 -0.36 6.71
CA VAL A 133 -9.63 0.63 5.89
C VAL A 133 -8.59 0.01 4.97
N HIS A 134 -7.76 -0.87 5.54
CA HIS A 134 -6.69 -1.61 4.87
C HIS A 134 -6.97 -3.11 4.86
N ALA A 135 -8.24 -3.52 4.68
CA ALA A 135 -8.67 -4.92 4.67
C ALA A 135 -7.68 -5.85 3.96
N TRP A 136 -7.06 -6.77 4.70
CA TRP A 136 -6.25 -7.82 4.09
C TRP A 136 -7.14 -8.88 3.44
N ARG A 137 -8.20 -9.29 4.14
CA ARG A 137 -9.19 -10.29 3.72
C ARG A 137 -10.59 -9.67 3.61
N ASN A 138 -11.51 -10.37 2.95
CA ASN A 138 -12.90 -9.94 2.85
C ASN A 138 -13.88 -11.13 2.84
N PRO A 139 -14.45 -11.51 4.00
CA PRO A 139 -15.30 -12.69 4.15
C PRO A 139 -16.58 -12.71 3.29
N PRO A 140 -17.29 -11.58 3.06
CA PRO A 140 -18.36 -11.54 2.07
C PRO A 140 -17.84 -11.11 0.69
N ASN A 141 -17.22 -12.04 -0.04
CA ASN A 141 -17.00 -12.07 -1.50
C ASN A 141 -16.91 -10.70 -2.20
N LYS A 142 -15.86 -9.94 -1.88
CA LYS A 142 -15.47 -8.73 -2.61
C LYS A 142 -13.98 -8.83 -2.88
N ASP A 143 -13.58 -8.73 -4.14
CA ASP A 143 -12.19 -8.58 -4.61
C ASP A 143 -11.56 -7.22 -4.19
N TRP A 144 -12.01 -6.70 -3.05
CA TRP A 144 -11.76 -5.37 -2.51
C TRP A 144 -11.07 -5.54 -1.14
N CYS A 145 -9.93 -6.22 -1.18
CA CYS A 145 -9.00 -6.41 -0.07
C CYS A 145 -7.60 -6.70 -0.61
N GLY A 146 -6.61 -6.66 0.28
CA GLY A 146 -5.20 -6.76 -0.06
C GLY A 146 -4.84 -8.09 -0.71
N SER A 147 -5.28 -9.20 -0.12
CA SER A 147 -5.02 -10.56 -0.62
C SER A 147 -5.55 -10.75 -2.04
N ALA A 148 -6.78 -10.30 -2.33
CA ALA A 148 -7.37 -10.33 -3.65
C ALA A 148 -6.60 -9.45 -4.67
N GLY A 149 -6.08 -8.29 -4.23
CA GLY A 149 -5.23 -7.43 -5.05
C GLY A 149 -3.90 -8.10 -5.42
N ILE A 150 -3.25 -8.73 -4.44
CA ILE A 150 -2.01 -9.49 -4.64
C ILE A 150 -2.27 -10.68 -5.58
N ASP A 151 -3.34 -11.45 -5.34
CA ASP A 151 -3.77 -12.53 -6.22
C ASP A 151 -4.00 -12.04 -7.65
N ASN A 152 -4.60 -10.85 -7.80
CA ASN A 152 -4.77 -10.23 -9.10
C ASN A 152 -3.42 -10.04 -9.78
N TRP A 153 -2.47 -9.38 -9.13
CA TRP A 153 -1.14 -9.11 -9.68
C TRP A 153 -0.41 -10.39 -10.11
N ILE A 154 -0.43 -11.43 -9.27
CA ILE A 154 0.21 -12.72 -9.54
C ILE A 154 -0.48 -13.44 -10.71
N ASN A 155 -1.79 -13.64 -10.61
CA ASN A 155 -2.46 -14.67 -11.40
C ASN A 155 -3.00 -14.20 -12.73
N GLY A 156 -3.32 -12.91 -12.88
CA GLY A 156 -3.98 -12.48 -14.10
C GLY A 156 -5.47 -12.13 -14.02
N ILE A 157 -5.95 -11.42 -15.05
CA ILE A 157 -7.37 -11.21 -15.32
C ILE A 157 -7.60 -11.72 -16.73
N GLY A 158 -8.65 -12.53 -16.91
CA GLY A 158 -9.05 -13.04 -18.23
C GLY A 158 -8.40 -14.36 -18.62
N PRO A 159 -8.70 -14.87 -19.84
CA PRO A 159 -8.17 -16.14 -20.30
C PRO A 159 -6.69 -16.02 -20.69
N ASN A 160 -5.85 -16.90 -20.14
CA ASN A 160 -4.39 -16.96 -20.38
C ASN A 160 -3.65 -15.64 -20.11
N PRO A 161 -3.73 -15.14 -18.87
CA PRO A 161 -3.10 -13.87 -18.52
C PRO A 161 -1.58 -13.99 -18.39
N VAL A 162 -0.89 -12.86 -18.57
CA VAL A 162 0.52 -12.73 -18.20
C VAL A 162 0.61 -12.71 -16.67
N LYS A 163 1.36 -13.66 -16.11
CA LYS A 163 1.63 -13.76 -14.68
C LYS A 163 2.88 -12.96 -14.32
N ILE A 164 2.95 -12.51 -13.07
CA ILE A 164 4.16 -11.91 -12.50
C ILE A 164 4.75 -12.89 -11.48
N GLU A 165 6.06 -13.03 -11.47
CA GLU A 165 6.77 -13.82 -10.47
C GLU A 165 6.55 -13.21 -9.07
N THR A 166 6.22 -14.05 -8.09
CA THR A 166 5.81 -13.56 -6.76
C THR A 166 6.93 -12.81 -6.04
N ASN A 167 8.18 -13.23 -6.21
CA ASN A 167 9.38 -12.58 -5.68
C ASN A 167 9.64 -11.18 -6.28
N LYS A 168 8.95 -10.79 -7.37
CA LYS A 168 8.98 -9.42 -7.89
C LYS A 168 7.97 -8.49 -7.24
N LEU A 169 7.03 -9.01 -6.47
CA LEU A 169 6.01 -8.21 -5.80
C LEU A 169 6.43 -7.94 -4.36
N VAL A 170 6.32 -6.69 -3.95
CA VAL A 170 6.60 -6.20 -2.60
C VAL A 170 5.32 -5.59 -2.06
N LEU A 171 4.88 -6.01 -0.88
CA LEU A 171 3.65 -5.52 -0.26
C LEU A 171 3.84 -4.11 0.31
N GLY A 172 3.01 -3.15 -0.09
CA GLY A 172 2.96 -1.84 0.54
C GLY A 172 2.13 -1.87 1.83
N LEU A 173 2.74 -1.52 2.95
CA LEU A 173 2.12 -1.50 4.29
C LEU A 173 1.73 -0.07 4.68
N PRO A 174 0.46 0.22 4.98
CA PRO A 174 0.00 1.57 5.29
C PRO A 174 0.21 1.92 6.78
N PHE A 175 1.03 2.92 7.07
CA PHE A 175 1.28 3.39 8.45
C PHE A 175 0.36 4.55 8.81
N TYR A 176 -0.92 4.43 8.46
CA TYR A 176 -1.92 5.47 8.67
C TYR A 176 -3.32 4.87 8.74
N GLY A 177 -4.30 5.73 8.97
CA GLY A 177 -5.71 5.36 8.95
C GLY A 177 -6.63 6.55 8.74
N TYR A 178 -7.91 6.37 9.01
CA TYR A 178 -8.93 7.40 8.84
C TYR A 178 -9.92 7.41 10.00
N GLU A 179 -10.52 8.57 10.21
CA GLU A 179 -11.42 8.84 11.34
C GLU A 179 -12.85 9.09 10.85
N TRP A 180 -13.81 8.44 11.51
CA TRP A 180 -15.24 8.60 11.34
C TRP A 180 -15.91 9.01 12.66
N THR A 181 -17.07 9.63 12.53
CA THR A 181 -18.02 9.89 13.60
C THR A 181 -19.20 8.92 13.45
N LEU A 182 -19.35 7.97 14.37
CA LEU A 182 -20.44 7.00 14.40
C LEU A 182 -21.79 7.70 14.58
N ALA A 183 -22.80 7.26 13.84
CA ALA A 183 -24.19 7.68 14.01
C ALA A 183 -24.77 7.16 15.34
N GLY A 184 -24.39 5.94 15.74
CA GLY A 184 -24.76 5.32 16.99
C GLY A 184 -23.54 4.81 17.76
N LYS A 185 -23.31 5.31 18.97
CA LYS A 185 -22.13 4.95 19.80
C LYS A 185 -22.04 3.47 20.24
N HIS A 186 -23.09 2.70 20.00
CA HIS A 186 -23.15 1.26 20.31
C HIS A 186 -23.04 0.39 19.04
N GLU A 187 -22.93 1.02 17.87
CA GLU A 187 -22.75 0.38 16.58
C GLU A 187 -21.34 0.77 16.11
N HIS A 188 -20.35 -0.05 16.42
CA HIS A 188 -18.93 0.27 16.18
C HIS A 188 -18.20 -0.78 15.33
N GLU A 189 -18.88 -1.86 14.96
CA GLU A 189 -18.32 -2.88 14.08
C GLU A 189 -18.08 -2.31 12.67
N PHE A 190 -17.36 -3.06 11.83
CA PHE A 190 -17.25 -2.68 10.43
C PHE A 190 -18.62 -2.54 9.78
N PHE A 191 -18.73 -1.55 8.88
CA PHE A 191 -19.99 -1.17 8.22
C PHE A 191 -21.05 -0.60 9.17
N ALA A 192 -20.67 -0.15 10.37
CA ALA A 192 -21.53 0.68 11.21
C ALA A 192 -21.80 2.04 10.56
N GLY A 193 -23.01 2.58 10.72
CA GLY A 193 -23.39 3.88 10.16
C GLY A 193 -22.53 5.01 10.75
N ALA A 194 -21.88 5.78 9.89
CA ALA A 194 -20.95 6.82 10.30
C ALA A 194 -20.69 7.85 9.20
N ASP A 195 -20.33 9.07 9.59
CA ASP A 195 -19.88 10.12 8.68
C ASP A 195 -18.37 10.35 8.84
N PRO A 196 -17.60 10.63 7.77
CA PRO A 196 -16.19 10.99 7.91
C PRO A 196 -15.98 12.17 8.85
N ALA A 197 -15.11 12.02 9.85
CA ALA A 197 -14.74 13.12 10.73
C ALA A 197 -13.76 14.07 10.05
N LYS A 198 -12.87 13.51 9.21
CA LYS A 198 -11.86 14.22 8.41
C LYS A 198 -11.77 13.59 7.03
N ALA A 199 -11.39 14.39 6.03
CA ALA A 199 -11.14 13.90 4.67
C ALA A 199 -9.71 13.36 4.47
N THR A 200 -8.78 13.70 5.36
CA THR A 200 -7.37 13.33 5.30
C THR A 200 -7.07 12.15 6.22
N SER A 201 -6.03 11.40 5.89
CA SER A 201 -5.53 10.33 6.74
C SER A 201 -4.91 10.88 8.03
N LEU A 202 -4.80 10.00 9.03
CA LEU A 202 -4.06 10.20 10.28
C LEU A 202 -2.88 9.24 10.29
N GLU A 203 -1.67 9.76 10.49
CA GLU A 203 -0.46 8.94 10.68
C GLU A 203 -0.61 8.05 11.93
N PHE A 204 -0.02 6.86 11.91
CA PHE A 204 -0.06 5.94 13.03
C PHE A 204 0.45 6.57 14.34
N ARG A 205 1.52 7.38 14.29
CA ARG A 205 2.01 8.18 15.43
C ARG A 205 0.92 9.06 16.03
N THR A 206 0.14 9.75 15.18
CA THR A 206 -0.95 10.61 15.63
C THR A 206 -2.06 9.79 16.27
N ILE A 207 -2.40 8.62 15.70
CA ILE A 207 -3.40 7.71 16.26
C ILE A 207 -2.96 7.24 17.65
N GLN A 208 -1.69 6.85 17.80
CA GLN A 208 -1.09 6.45 19.07
C GLN A 208 -1.16 7.58 20.11
N GLU A 209 -0.60 8.75 19.81
CA GLU A 209 -0.46 9.85 20.77
C GLU A 209 -1.78 10.51 21.16
N GLN A 210 -2.71 10.63 20.22
CA GLN A 210 -3.94 11.40 20.44
C GLN A 210 -5.10 10.55 20.92
N TYR A 211 -5.10 9.24 20.66
CA TYR A 211 -6.24 8.38 20.93
C TYR A 211 -5.84 7.20 21.82
N ILE A 212 -4.97 6.30 21.34
CA ILE A 212 -4.66 5.04 22.03
C ILE A 212 -3.99 5.29 23.39
N ASN A 213 -2.99 6.18 23.45
CA ASN A 213 -2.20 6.44 24.66
C ASN A 213 -2.90 7.34 25.69
N LYS A 214 -4.06 7.93 25.36
CA LYS A 214 -4.74 8.89 26.26
C LYS A 214 -5.67 8.26 27.29
N ASN A 215 -5.62 6.92 27.45
CA ASN A 215 -6.50 6.11 28.30
C ASN A 215 -7.99 6.27 27.94
N GLY A 216 -8.49 5.34 27.13
CA GLY A 216 -9.88 5.31 26.72
C GLY A 216 -10.10 4.44 25.48
N GLY A 217 -11.37 4.20 25.17
CA GLY A 217 -11.77 3.45 23.99
C GLY A 217 -11.43 1.97 24.03
N ARG A 218 -11.65 1.32 22.89
CA ARG A 218 -11.40 -0.10 22.68
C ARG A 218 -10.71 -0.27 21.33
N LEU A 219 -9.56 -0.93 21.37
CA LEU A 219 -8.89 -1.47 20.19
C LEU A 219 -9.54 -2.82 19.85
N VAL A 220 -9.86 -3.03 18.58
CA VAL A 220 -10.46 -4.25 18.05
C VAL A 220 -9.65 -4.69 16.86
N ASN A 221 -9.10 -5.90 16.96
CA ASN A 221 -8.41 -6.59 15.89
C ASN A 221 -9.36 -7.65 15.37
N ASP A 222 -9.66 -7.60 14.08
CA ASP A 222 -10.59 -8.51 13.43
C ASP A 222 -9.83 -9.40 12.45
N ASP A 223 -9.63 -10.65 12.84
CA ASP A 223 -8.88 -11.64 12.05
C ASP A 223 -9.61 -12.04 10.76
N GLU A 224 -10.95 -11.90 10.72
CA GLU A 224 -11.75 -12.24 9.55
C GLU A 224 -11.43 -11.29 8.39
N TYR A 225 -11.22 -10.01 8.70
CA TYR A 225 -10.78 -8.99 7.75
C TYR A 225 -9.25 -8.81 7.70
N GLY A 226 -8.52 -9.28 8.71
CA GLY A 226 -7.10 -8.95 8.90
C GLY A 226 -6.90 -7.44 9.02
N ALA A 227 -7.77 -6.78 9.81
CA ALA A 227 -7.83 -5.32 9.91
C ALA A 227 -8.11 -4.88 11.34
N THR A 228 -7.67 -3.67 11.67
CA THR A 228 -7.78 -3.11 13.01
C THR A 228 -8.61 -1.82 13.03
N TYR A 229 -9.34 -1.62 14.11
CA TYR A 229 -9.93 -0.32 14.42
C TYR A 229 -9.90 -0.01 15.92
N TRP A 230 -9.95 1.27 16.24
CA TRP A 230 -10.14 1.77 17.59
C TRP A 230 -11.41 2.61 17.65
N HIS A 231 -12.16 2.51 18.75
CA HIS A 231 -13.35 3.35 18.94
C HIS A 231 -13.54 3.80 20.39
N GLN A 232 -14.13 4.97 20.56
CA GLN A 232 -14.57 5.51 21.85
C GLN A 232 -15.74 6.46 21.67
N GLU A 233 -16.86 6.19 22.35
CA GLU A 233 -18.13 6.91 22.15
C GLU A 233 -18.51 6.95 20.66
N ALA A 234 -18.50 8.13 20.03
CA ALA A 234 -18.78 8.29 18.60
C ALA A 234 -17.51 8.35 17.73
N ILE A 235 -16.31 8.38 18.31
CA ILE A 235 -15.07 8.40 17.52
C ILE A 235 -14.74 6.97 17.09
N TRP A 236 -14.45 6.80 15.81
CA TRP A 236 -14.03 5.53 15.23
C TRP A 236 -12.85 5.75 14.30
N ILE A 237 -11.79 4.97 14.44
CA ILE A 237 -10.56 5.10 13.65
C ILE A 237 -10.19 3.72 13.12
N GLY A 238 -10.17 3.55 11.81
CA GLY A 238 -9.66 2.34 11.16
C GLY A 238 -8.25 2.58 10.65
N PHE A 239 -7.34 1.65 10.92
CA PHE A 239 -5.90 1.76 10.63
C PHE A 239 -5.27 0.37 10.73
N ASP A 240 -3.98 0.26 10.44
CA ASP A 240 -3.20 -0.95 10.74
C ASP A 240 -2.38 -0.79 12.02
N ASP A 241 -2.50 -1.77 12.93
CA ASP A 241 -1.69 -1.89 14.14
C ASP A 241 -0.66 -3.02 14.01
N ALA A 242 0.11 -3.28 15.06
CA ALA A 242 1.11 -4.35 15.04
C ALA A 242 0.51 -5.71 14.66
N HIS A 243 -0.73 -6.00 15.09
CA HIS A 243 -1.39 -7.27 14.80
C HIS A 243 -1.79 -7.40 13.33
N SER A 244 -2.42 -6.38 12.74
CA SER A 244 -2.79 -6.44 11.32
C SER A 244 -1.57 -6.37 10.40
N ILE A 245 -0.53 -5.62 10.75
CA ILE A 245 0.75 -5.63 10.02
C ILE A 245 1.39 -7.02 10.04
N ALA A 246 1.51 -7.66 11.22
CA ALA A 246 2.08 -9.00 11.32
C ALA A 246 1.27 -10.03 10.52
N THR A 247 -0.06 -9.92 10.55
CA THR A 247 -0.98 -10.78 9.77
C THR A 247 -0.73 -10.62 8.26
N GLN A 248 -0.71 -9.39 7.77
CA GLN A 248 -0.48 -9.07 6.35
C GLN A 248 0.89 -9.56 5.86
N VAL A 249 1.95 -9.29 6.63
CA VAL A 249 3.32 -9.67 6.29
C VAL A 249 3.49 -11.19 6.32
N GLY A 250 3.01 -11.83 7.39
CA GLY A 250 3.05 -13.28 7.52
C GLY A 250 2.40 -13.96 6.31
N GLU A 251 1.17 -13.59 5.97
CA GLU A 251 0.46 -14.20 4.84
C GLU A 251 1.04 -13.83 3.47
N ALA A 252 1.54 -12.61 3.29
CA ALA A 252 2.26 -12.23 2.09
C ALA A 252 3.45 -13.17 1.82
N PHE A 253 4.12 -13.65 2.87
CA PHE A 253 5.21 -14.60 2.71
C PHE A 253 4.75 -16.05 2.65
N THR A 254 3.88 -16.50 3.57
CA THR A 254 3.50 -17.92 3.68
C THR A 254 2.56 -18.36 2.57
N GLU A 255 1.61 -17.52 2.18
CA GLU A 255 0.58 -17.86 1.19
C GLU A 255 0.97 -17.44 -0.22
N TYR A 256 1.68 -16.31 -0.35
CA TYR A 256 1.97 -15.69 -1.64
C TYR A 256 3.43 -15.71 -2.06
N ASN A 257 4.37 -16.02 -1.15
CA ASN A 257 5.82 -15.98 -1.40
C ASN A 257 6.26 -14.67 -2.07
N LEU A 258 5.81 -13.54 -1.52
CA LEU A 258 6.20 -12.21 -2.00
C LEU A 258 7.69 -11.93 -1.75
N GLY A 259 8.27 -11.02 -2.53
CA GLY A 259 9.68 -10.64 -2.46
C GLY A 259 10.05 -9.74 -1.27
N GLY A 260 9.05 -9.19 -0.58
CA GLY A 260 9.26 -8.32 0.57
C GLY A 260 8.04 -7.45 0.88
N TYR A 261 8.25 -6.45 1.72
CA TYR A 261 7.29 -5.39 2.01
C TYR A 261 7.97 -4.01 2.06
N VAL A 262 7.17 -2.95 2.03
CA VAL A 262 7.63 -1.56 2.13
C VAL A 262 6.61 -0.71 2.90
N ALA A 263 7.08 0.10 3.85
CA ALA A 263 6.23 1.00 4.62
C ALA A 263 5.80 2.23 3.79
N TRP A 264 4.51 2.58 3.87
CA TRP A 264 3.91 3.80 3.34
C TRP A 264 3.31 4.63 4.48
N HIS A 265 4.05 5.54 5.09
CA HIS A 265 5.51 5.73 4.95
C HIS A 265 6.15 5.66 6.33
N LEU A 266 7.43 5.30 6.37
CA LEU A 266 8.15 4.99 7.61
C LEU A 266 8.05 6.09 8.68
N GLU A 267 8.06 7.37 8.28
CA GLU A 267 7.98 8.50 9.21
C GLU A 267 6.67 8.56 9.99
N ALA A 268 5.62 7.91 9.50
CA ALA A 268 4.31 7.85 10.14
C ALA A 268 4.25 6.86 11.32
N ASP A 269 5.25 5.99 11.48
CA ASP A 269 5.36 5.09 12.64
C ASP A 269 5.54 5.89 13.95
N ASP A 270 5.22 5.26 15.08
CA ASP A 270 5.41 5.85 16.39
C ASP A 270 6.89 5.87 16.80
N TYR A 271 7.22 6.57 17.90
CA TYR A 271 8.60 6.65 18.38
C TYR A 271 9.16 5.31 18.89
N ASN A 272 8.33 4.28 19.02
CA ASN A 272 8.74 2.94 19.45
C ASN A 272 9.01 2.02 18.25
N TRP A 273 8.80 2.48 17.02
CA TRP A 273 8.87 1.67 15.80
C TRP A 273 7.92 0.49 15.86
N THR A 274 6.72 0.69 16.40
CA THR A 274 5.77 -0.39 16.69
C THR A 274 5.40 -1.17 15.44
N LEU A 275 5.10 -0.50 14.33
CA LEU A 275 4.72 -1.19 13.08
C LEU A 275 5.95 -1.80 12.40
N SER A 276 7.07 -1.07 12.38
CA SER A 276 8.33 -1.54 11.78
C SER A 276 8.94 -2.75 12.51
N LYS A 277 8.66 -2.93 13.80
CA LYS A 277 9.06 -4.15 14.53
C LYS A 277 8.12 -5.30 14.21
N ALA A 278 6.82 -5.03 14.14
CA ALA A 278 5.83 -6.05 13.84
C ALA A 278 6.05 -6.66 12.44
N ASP A 279 6.40 -5.85 11.44
CA ASP A 279 6.74 -6.37 10.11
C ASP A 279 8.04 -7.21 10.12
N PHE A 280 9.07 -6.75 10.84
CA PHE A 280 10.35 -7.44 10.92
C PHE A 280 10.23 -8.79 11.66
N ASP A 281 9.55 -8.80 12.81
CA ASP A 281 9.36 -10.01 13.60
C ASP A 281 8.56 -11.07 12.81
N ALA A 282 7.55 -10.63 12.02
CA ALA A 282 6.77 -11.52 11.15
C ALA A 282 7.59 -12.10 9.98
N ASP A 283 8.60 -11.39 9.47
CA ASP A 283 9.55 -11.91 8.47
C ASP A 283 10.53 -12.92 9.09
N GLU A 284 11.04 -12.68 10.29
CA GLU A 284 11.99 -13.58 10.97
C GLU A 284 11.36 -14.92 11.37
N GLU A 285 10.07 -14.96 11.77
CA GLU A 285 9.36 -16.21 12.07
C GLU A 285 9.32 -17.18 10.86
N LYS A 286 9.42 -16.66 9.62
CA LYS A 286 9.60 -17.48 8.40
C LYS A 286 10.97 -18.16 8.36
N GLY A 287 12.02 -17.47 8.77
CA GLY A 287 13.39 -17.99 8.78
C GLY A 287 13.50 -19.25 9.63
N GLU A 288 12.87 -19.24 10.80
CA GLU A 288 12.85 -20.39 11.71
C GLU A 288 12.00 -21.57 11.20
N LEU A 289 10.88 -21.29 10.52
CA LEU A 289 10.02 -22.33 9.93
C LEU A 289 10.64 -22.97 8.67
N ALA A 290 11.39 -22.20 7.88
CA ALA A 290 12.11 -22.71 6.70
C ALA A 290 13.31 -23.60 7.09
N ASP A 291 14.04 -23.25 8.15
CA ASP A 291 15.19 -24.03 8.65
C ASP A 291 14.79 -25.34 9.36
N THR A 292 13.50 -25.51 9.68
CA THR A 292 12.96 -26.71 10.34
C THR A 292 12.23 -27.66 9.38
N ALA A 293 12.06 -27.28 8.11
CA ALA A 293 11.46 -28.14 7.10
C ALA A 293 12.42 -29.31 6.76
N PRO A 294 11.98 -30.58 6.83
CA PRO A 294 12.80 -31.70 6.41
C PRO A 294 13.10 -31.58 4.90
N PRO A 295 14.31 -31.94 4.44
CA PRO A 295 14.64 -31.88 3.03
C PRO A 295 13.71 -32.81 2.23
N ASP A 296 13.15 -32.28 1.14
CA ASP A 296 12.26 -33.01 0.23
C ASP A 296 12.87 -34.38 -0.17
N GLU A 297 12.11 -35.47 0.04
CA GLU A 297 12.46 -36.84 -0.36
C GLU A 297 12.30 -37.09 -1.88
#